data_AF-A0A972LQF5-F1
#
_entry.id   AF-A0A972LQF5-F1
#
_cell.length_a   1.000
_cell.length_b   1.000
_cell.length_c   1.000
_cell.angle_alpha   90.00
_cell.angle_beta   90.00
_cell.angle_gamma   90.00
#
_symmetry.space_group_name_H-M   'P 1'
#
loop_
_entity.id
_entity.type
_entity.pdbx_description
1 polymer ?
#
loop_
_entity_poly.entity_id
_entity_poly.type
_entity_poly.pdbx_seq_one_letter_code
_entity_poly.pdbx_strand_id
1 'polypeptide(L)'
;EVDEHTFYHTRESGGTRISSAYKVCAELIEKEFPITDWNIYCFQFSDGDNWGDDNSQAFDLLGEKLLPAANLFCYGQVESPYGSGDFIDALRHEYSDHDTLVLSEIPDKDGIYASIKTFLGKGK
;
A
#
# COMPACT_ATOMS: atom_id res chain seq x y z
N GLU A 1 10.58 6.93 12.78
CA GLU A 1 10.07 8.32 12.73
C GLU A 1 11.23 9.24 12.34
N VAL A 2 11.01 10.26 11.52
CA VAL A 2 12.04 11.24 11.08
C VAL A 2 11.55 12.65 11.38
N ASP A 3 12.47 13.58 11.65
CA ASP A 3 12.11 14.97 11.91
C ASP A 3 11.82 15.75 10.63
N GLU A 4 11.11 16.87 10.77
CA GLU A 4 10.65 17.73 9.69
C GLU A 4 11.79 18.21 8.77
N HIS A 5 12.93 18.59 9.35
CA HIS A 5 14.06 19.10 8.57
C HIS A 5 14.65 17.99 7.71
N THR A 6 14.83 16.79 8.27
CA THR A 6 15.29 15.60 7.55
C THR A 6 14.30 15.18 6.45
N PHE A 7 12.99 15.27 6.72
CA PHE A 7 11.94 14.95 5.74
C PHE A 7 11.99 15.85 4.50
N TYR A 8 12.18 17.16 4.67
CA TYR A 8 12.16 18.10 3.54
C TYR A 8 13.50 18.28 2.82
N HIS A 9 14.63 17.90 3.43
CA HIS A 9 15.96 18.16 2.87
C HIS A 9 16.69 16.91 2.37
N THR A 10 16.15 15.72 2.60
CA THR A 10 16.67 14.49 2.00
C THR A 10 16.36 14.48 0.51
N ARG A 11 17.40 14.60 -0.33
CA ARG A 11 17.30 14.36 -1.78
C ARG A 11 17.76 12.95 -2.07
N GLU A 12 16.84 12.00 -2.10
CA GLU A 12 17.10 10.68 -2.64
C GLU A 12 17.05 10.74 -4.18
N SER A 13 17.98 10.08 -4.85
CA SER A 13 18.12 10.04 -6.30
C SER A 13 17.06 9.18 -7.03
N GLY A 14 15.88 9.06 -6.42
CA GLY A 14 14.56 8.93 -7.07
C GLY A 14 14.13 7.54 -7.54
N GLY A 15 13.42 6.82 -6.68
CA GLY A 15 12.51 5.72 -7.05
C GLY A 15 11.94 5.07 -5.79
N THR A 16 10.70 4.58 -5.84
CA THR A 16 10.00 4.07 -4.66
C THR A 16 10.35 2.61 -4.38
N ARG A 17 10.71 2.26 -3.14
CA ARG A 17 10.84 0.85 -2.68
C ARG A 17 9.70 0.51 -1.74
N ILE A 18 8.63 -0.07 -2.26
CA ILE A 18 7.41 -0.41 -1.52
C ILE A 18 7.71 -1.42 -0.38
N SER A 19 8.61 -2.38 -0.61
CA SER A 19 8.96 -3.41 0.37
C SER A 19 9.45 -2.82 1.70
N SER A 20 10.12 -1.65 1.65
CA SER A 20 10.62 -0.97 2.83
C SER A 20 9.48 -0.50 3.75
N ALA A 21 8.41 0.05 3.17
CA ALA A 21 7.21 0.47 3.90
C ALA A 21 6.47 -0.74 4.46
N TYR A 22 6.36 -1.82 3.68
CA TYR A 22 5.70 -3.05 4.12
C TYR A 22 6.42 -3.73 5.28
N LYS A 23 7.75 -3.75 5.25
CA LYS A 23 8.56 -4.26 6.36
C LYS A 23 8.28 -3.49 7.64
N VAL A 24 8.32 -2.15 7.58
CA VAL A 24 8.04 -1.31 8.75
C VAL A 24 6.61 -1.50 9.26
N CYS A 25 5.63 -1.59 8.35
CA CYS A 25 4.23 -1.84 8.70
C CYS A 25 4.06 -3.18 9.42
N ALA A 26 4.66 -4.25 8.90
CA ALA A 26 4.61 -5.58 9.53
C ALA A 26 5.24 -5.56 10.93
N GLU A 27 6.41 -4.92 11.08
CA GLU A 27 7.07 -4.79 12.38
C GLU A 27 6.23 -3.99 13.39
N LEU A 28 5.54 -2.93 12.96
CA LEU A 28 4.65 -2.14 13.82
C LEU A 28 3.44 -2.95 14.27
N ILE A 29 2.82 -3.71 13.36
CA ILE A 29 1.69 -4.58 13.68
C ILE A 29 2.12 -5.62 14.72
N GLU A 30 3.25 -6.29 14.52
CA GLU A 30 3.74 -7.31 15.45
C GLU A 30 4.10 -6.73 16.83
N LYS A 31 4.67 -5.53 16.90
CA LYS A 31 5.19 -4.95 18.16
C LYS A 31 4.15 -4.14 18.94
N GLU A 32 3.30 -3.41 18.24
CA GLU A 32 2.45 -2.37 18.85
C GLU A 32 0.95 -2.62 18.67
N PHE A 33 0.56 -3.33 17.61
CA PHE A 33 -0.85 -3.57 17.28
C PHE A 33 -1.15 -5.06 17.08
N PRO A 34 -0.97 -5.90 18.12
CA PRO A 34 -1.20 -7.33 18.01
C PRO A 34 -2.65 -7.61 17.59
N ILE A 35 -2.83 -8.50 16.62
CA ILE A 35 -4.13 -8.81 15.99
C ILE A 35 -5.16 -9.42 16.96
N THR A 36 -4.73 -9.86 18.15
CA THR A 36 -5.63 -10.34 19.21
C THR A 36 -6.41 -9.21 19.87
N ASP A 37 -5.88 -7.99 19.82
CA ASP A 37 -6.40 -6.83 20.51
C ASP A 37 -6.89 -5.74 19.55
N TRP A 38 -6.50 -5.79 18.27
CA TRP A 38 -6.76 -4.75 17.28
C TRP A 38 -7.36 -5.29 15.98
N ASN A 39 -8.28 -4.51 15.41
CA ASN A 39 -8.65 -4.65 14.00
C ASN A 39 -7.74 -3.75 13.16
N ILE A 40 -7.08 -4.32 12.16
CA ILE A 40 -6.07 -3.65 11.34
C ILE A 40 -6.65 -3.32 9.96
N TYR A 41 -6.59 -2.04 9.60
CA TYR A 41 -7.04 -1.53 8.31
C TYR A 41 -5.91 -0.72 7.67
N CYS A 42 -5.37 -1.21 6.57
CA CYS A 42 -4.27 -0.57 5.86
C CYS A 42 -4.79 0.20 4.65
N PHE A 43 -4.32 1.43 4.46
CA PHE A 43 -4.63 2.26 3.29
C PHE A 43 -3.33 2.78 2.70
N GLN A 44 -2.96 2.25 1.55
CA GLN A 44 -1.81 2.69 0.78
C GLN A 44 -2.28 3.51 -0.42
N PHE A 45 -1.66 4.67 -0.61
CA PHE A 45 -1.81 5.47 -1.81
C PHE A 45 -0.43 5.66 -2.45
N SER A 46 -0.32 5.42 -3.75
CA SER A 46 0.94 5.48 -4.51
C SER A 46 0.62 5.76 -5.98
N ASP A 47 1.56 6.32 -6.74
CA ASP A 47 1.46 6.46 -8.20
C ASP A 47 1.77 5.16 -8.97
N GLY A 48 2.02 4.06 -8.26
CA GLY A 48 2.31 2.76 -8.83
C GLY A 48 3.77 2.53 -9.17
N ASP A 49 4.63 3.55 -9.06
CA ASP A 49 6.06 3.38 -9.32
C ASP A 49 6.71 2.54 -8.22
N ASN A 50 7.48 1.54 -8.62
CA ASN A 50 8.29 0.72 -7.72
C ASN A 50 9.56 0.27 -8.44
N TRP A 51 10.65 0.10 -7.69
CA TRP A 51 11.85 -0.51 -8.23
C TRP A 51 11.55 -1.96 -8.69
N GLY A 52 11.95 -2.31 -9.91
CA GLY A 52 11.62 -3.63 -10.47
C GLY A 52 12.17 -4.83 -9.67
N ASP A 53 13.31 -4.67 -8.99
CA ASP A 53 13.88 -5.67 -8.06
C ASP A 53 13.15 -5.74 -6.71
N ASP A 54 12.29 -4.77 -6.40
CA ASP A 54 11.58 -4.63 -5.13
C ASP A 54 10.21 -5.35 -5.13
N ASN A 55 9.58 -5.53 -6.29
CA ASN A 55 8.24 -6.15 -6.40
C ASN A 55 8.14 -7.52 -5.71
N SER A 56 9.13 -8.40 -5.93
CA SER A 56 9.14 -9.73 -5.31
C SER A 56 9.10 -9.63 -3.78
N GLN A 57 9.96 -8.78 -3.20
CA GLN A 57 10.03 -8.62 -1.76
C GLN A 57 8.76 -7.93 -1.20
N ALA A 58 8.19 -6.99 -1.94
CA ALA A 58 6.93 -6.35 -1.58
C ALA A 58 5.79 -7.38 -1.54
N PHE A 59 5.68 -8.26 -2.53
CA PHE A 59 4.64 -9.30 -2.55
C PHE A 59 4.84 -10.35 -1.46
N ASP A 60 6.07 -10.81 -1.21
CA ASP A 60 6.34 -11.73 -0.10
C ASP A 60 5.89 -11.14 1.24
N LEU A 61 6.24 -9.88 1.52
CA LEU A 61 5.82 -9.19 2.74
C LEU A 61 4.30 -8.95 2.79
N LEU A 62 3.69 -8.57 1.68
CA LEU A 62 2.25 -8.33 1.61
C LEU A 62 1.48 -9.63 1.89
N GLY A 63 1.81 -10.71 1.18
CA GLY A 63 1.14 -12.00 1.27
C GLY A 63 1.40 -12.73 2.59
N GLU A 64 2.63 -12.74 3.08
CA GLU A 64 2.98 -13.52 4.27
C GLU A 64 2.74 -12.78 5.59
N LYS A 65 2.77 -11.43 5.59
CA LYS A 65 2.73 -10.63 6.82
C LYS A 65 1.51 -9.72 6.91
N LEU A 66 1.24 -8.94 5.87
CA LEU A 66 0.25 -7.88 5.97
C LEU A 66 -1.18 -8.37 5.73
N LEU A 67 -1.42 -9.11 4.64
CA LEU A 67 -2.75 -9.63 4.32
C LEU A 67 -3.31 -10.59 5.40
N PRO A 68 -2.51 -11.47 6.03
CA PRO A 68 -3.01 -12.32 7.12
C PRO A 68 -3.32 -11.55 8.41
N ALA A 69 -2.65 -10.40 8.63
CA ALA A 69 -2.83 -9.59 9.82
C ALA A 69 -3.93 -8.51 9.66
N ALA A 70 -4.21 -8.09 8.42
CA ALA A 70 -5.17 -7.05 8.11
C ALA A 70 -6.60 -7.59 7.97
N ASN A 71 -7.56 -6.93 8.61
CA ASN A 71 -8.98 -7.11 8.33
C ASN A 71 -9.32 -6.58 6.93
N LEU A 72 -8.59 -5.56 6.47
CA LEU A 72 -8.71 -4.96 5.15
C LEU A 72 -7.40 -4.30 4.75
N PHE A 73 -6.94 -4.56 3.53
CA PHE A 73 -5.83 -3.87 2.91
C PHE A 73 -6.32 -3.17 1.64
N CYS A 74 -6.16 -1.85 1.59
CA CYS A 74 -6.59 -1.01 0.48
C CYS A 74 -5.37 -0.44 -0.24
N TYR A 75 -5.33 -0.62 -1.56
CA TYR A 75 -4.34 0.02 -2.42
C TYR A 75 -5.03 0.95 -3.42
N GLY A 76 -4.69 2.22 -3.35
CA GLY A 76 -5.15 3.27 -4.25
C GLY A 76 -4.02 3.74 -5.17
N GLN A 77 -4.12 3.46 -6.47
CA GLN A 77 -3.16 3.98 -7.45
C GLN A 77 -3.60 5.35 -7.95
N VAL A 78 -2.78 6.37 -7.73
CA VAL A 78 -3.01 7.73 -8.22
C VAL A 78 -2.40 7.88 -9.61
N GLU A 79 -3.17 8.37 -10.57
CA GLU A 79 -2.63 8.69 -11.89
C GLU A 79 -1.65 9.85 -11.79
N SER A 80 -0.45 9.66 -12.34
CA SER A 80 0.58 10.68 -12.42
C SER A 80 0.66 11.24 -13.84
N PRO A 81 0.71 12.58 -14.02
CA PRO A 81 0.93 13.19 -15.33
C PRO A 81 2.21 12.75 -16.03
N TYR A 82 3.18 12.19 -15.28
CA TYR A 82 4.47 11.74 -15.79
C TYR A 82 4.53 10.23 -16.09
N GLY A 83 3.38 9.55 -16.00
CA GLY A 83 3.27 8.10 -16.08
C GLY A 83 3.11 7.50 -14.68
N SER A 84 2.19 6.54 -14.57
CA SER A 84 2.02 5.71 -13.39
C SER A 84 2.73 4.38 -13.59
N GLY A 85 3.20 3.80 -12.49
CA GLY A 85 3.76 2.45 -12.55
C GLY A 85 2.68 1.38 -12.64
N ASP A 86 3.11 0.14 -12.75
CA ASP A 86 2.28 -1.04 -13.02
C ASP A 86 1.95 -1.86 -11.76
N PHE A 87 2.26 -1.34 -10.57
CA PHE A 87 2.13 -2.08 -9.33
C PHE A 87 0.70 -2.54 -9.05
N ILE A 88 -0.32 -1.74 -9.38
CA ILE A 88 -1.72 -2.19 -9.23
C ILE A 88 -2.07 -3.39 -10.12
N ASP A 89 -1.52 -3.44 -11.34
CA ASP A 89 -1.76 -4.54 -12.27
C ASP A 89 -1.06 -5.82 -11.79
N ALA A 90 0.15 -5.67 -11.24
CA ALA A 90 0.86 -6.76 -10.60
C ALA A 90 0.10 -7.29 -9.37
N LEU A 91 -0.45 -6.40 -8.52
CA LEU A 91 -1.32 -6.79 -7.41
C LEU A 91 -2.59 -7.52 -7.88
N ARG A 92 -3.24 -7.03 -8.95
CA ARG A 92 -4.41 -7.70 -9.54
C ARG A 92 -4.07 -9.09 -10.04
N HIS A 93 -2.89 -9.27 -10.64
CA HIS A 93 -2.45 -10.56 -11.15
C HIS A 93 -2.18 -11.56 -10.01
N GLU A 94 -1.39 -11.15 -9.02
CA GLU A 94 -0.94 -12.01 -7.93
C GLU A 94 -2.06 -12.34 -6.92
N TYR A 95 -2.96 -11.38 -6.65
CA TYR A 95 -3.94 -11.46 -5.57
C TYR A 95 -5.39 -11.29 -6.04
N SER A 96 -5.70 -11.64 -7.29
CA SER A 96 -7.03 -11.47 -7.92
C SER A 96 -8.22 -11.93 -7.06
N ASP A 97 -8.04 -12.99 -6.27
CA ASP A 97 -9.10 -13.61 -5.47
C ASP A 97 -8.98 -13.34 -3.95
N HIS A 98 -8.13 -12.40 -3.51
CA HIS A 98 -7.91 -12.18 -2.08
C HIS A 98 -9.02 -11.31 -1.46
N ASP A 99 -9.86 -11.91 -0.60
CA ASP A 99 -11.05 -11.28 -0.02
C ASP A 99 -10.81 -9.96 0.74
N THR A 100 -9.63 -9.82 1.36
CA THR A 100 -9.29 -8.64 2.17
C THR A 100 -8.48 -7.59 1.42
N LEU A 101 -8.16 -7.80 0.14
CA LEU A 101 -7.46 -6.82 -0.69
C LEU A 101 -8.47 -6.05 -1.55
N VAL A 102 -8.45 -4.72 -1.46
CA VAL A 102 -9.28 -3.85 -2.29
C VAL A 102 -8.38 -2.89 -3.06
N LEU A 103 -8.54 -2.92 -4.38
CA LEU A 103 -7.75 -2.11 -5.31
C LEU A 103 -8.64 -1.01 -5.91
N SER A 104 -8.13 0.20 -6.01
CA SER A 104 -8.80 1.32 -6.69
C SER A 104 -7.80 2.16 -7.46
N GLU A 105 -8.23 2.66 -8.62
CA GLU A 105 -7.50 3.67 -9.39
C GLU A 105 -8.13 5.05 -9.11
N ILE A 106 -7.29 6.08 -9.03
CA ILE A 106 -7.61 7.46 -8.68
C ILE A 106 -7.08 8.34 -9.81
N PRO A 107 -7.89 8.59 -10.85
CA PRO A 107 -7.44 9.38 -12.01
C PRO A 107 -7.29 10.87 -11.68
N ASP A 108 -8.10 11.37 -10.74
CA ASP A 108 -8.14 12.78 -10.40
C ASP A 108 -8.62 13.01 -8.95
N LYS A 109 -8.75 14.29 -8.59
CA LYS A 109 -9.17 14.72 -7.26
C LYS A 109 -10.57 14.20 -6.89
N ASP A 110 -11.49 14.11 -7.85
CA ASP A 110 -12.84 13.61 -7.60
C ASP A 110 -12.83 12.09 -7.41
N GLY A 111 -11.88 11.40 -8.04
CA GLY A 111 -11.57 9.99 -7.85
C GLY A 111 -11.24 9.61 -6.40
N ILE A 112 -10.62 10.50 -5.63
CA ILE A 112 -10.26 10.25 -4.22
C ILE A 112 -11.48 9.83 -3.40
N TYR A 113 -12.59 10.56 -3.55
CA TYR A 113 -13.80 10.27 -2.78
C TYR A 113 -14.47 8.97 -3.23
N ALA A 114 -14.40 8.65 -4.52
CA ALA A 114 -14.86 7.37 -5.06
C ALA A 114 -14.04 6.21 -4.49
N SER A 115 -12.71 6.32 -4.44
CA SER A 115 -11.84 5.28 -3.91
C SER A 115 -12.05 5.03 -2.43
N ILE A 116 -12.21 6.08 -1.63
CA ILE A 116 -12.54 5.92 -0.20
C ILE A 116 -13.87 5.17 -0.03
N LYS A 117 -14.89 5.47 -0.86
CA LYS A 117 -16.14 4.71 -0.85
C LYS A 117 -15.95 3.25 -1.25
N THR A 118 -15.13 2.98 -2.25
CA THR A 118 -14.79 1.60 -2.67
C THR A 118 -14.14 0.83 -1.52
N PHE A 119 -13.16 1.44 -0.84
CA PHE A 119 -12.47 0.84 0.29
C PHE A 119 -13.41 0.54 1.45
N LEU A 120 -14.25 1.51 1.84
CA LEU A 120 -15.13 1.37 3.01
C LEU A 120 -16.44 0.62 2.69
N GLY A 121 -16.78 0.44 1.41
CA GLY A 121 -17.99 -0.26 0.97
C GLY A 121 -17.90 -1.79 1.03
N LYS A 122 -16.70 -2.34 1.22
CA LYS A 122 -16.41 -3.78 1.27
C LYS A 122 -16.24 -4.34 2.69
N GLY A 123 -16.65 -3.60 3.72
CA GLY A 123 -16.57 -4.10 5.11
C GLY A 123 -17.45 -5.33 5.35
N LYS A 124 -16.86 -6.38 5.94
CA LYS A 124 -17.61 -7.46 6.62
C LYS A 124 -18.29 -6.94 7.88
#